data_AF-A0A2N3A0S2-F1
#
_entry.id   AF-A0A2N3A0S2-F1
#
_cell.length_a   1.000
_cell.length_b   1.000
_cell.length_c   1.000
_cell.angle_alpha   90.00
_cell.angle_beta   90.00
_cell.angle_gamma   90.00
#
_symmetry.space_group_name_H-M   'P 1'
#
loop_
_entity.id
_entity.type
_entity.pdbx_description
1 polymer ?
#
loop_
_entity_poly.entity_id
_entity_poly.type
_entity_poly.pdbx_seq_one_letter_code
_entity_poly.pdbx_strand_id
1 'polypeptide(L)'
;MEELSIKIKIANRIYPLTVETIEEEGIRKAADKINASIVEYEKLYAVHDKQDLLAMIALQLATDNLELKNKGIVNDAGVEENLIKIDELISQQL
;
A
#
# COMPACT_ATOMS: atom_id res chain seq x y z
N MET A 1 -14.29 -19.56 -0.13
CA MET A 1 -14.17 -18.09 -0.20
C MET A 1 -14.92 -17.64 -1.43
N GLU A 2 -15.74 -16.60 -1.32
CA GLU A 2 -16.54 -16.11 -2.45
C GLU A 2 -15.65 -15.18 -3.29
N GLU A 3 -15.55 -15.48 -4.59
CA GLU A 3 -14.80 -14.67 -5.55
C GLU A 3 -15.76 -13.71 -6.27
N LEU A 4 -15.34 -12.47 -6.43
CA LEU A 4 -16.08 -11.42 -7.11
C LEU A 4 -15.29 -10.94 -8.32
N SER A 5 -15.98 -10.80 -9.45
CA SER A 5 -15.41 -10.13 -10.61
C SER A 5 -15.66 -8.63 -10.50
N ILE A 6 -14.58 -7.86 -10.38
CA ILE A 6 -14.60 -6.41 -10.27
C ILE A 6 -13.92 -5.75 -11.47
N LYS A 7 -14.28 -4.49 -11.74
CA LYS A 7 -13.61 -3.65 -12.74
C LYS A 7 -12.89 -2.52 -12.02
N ILE A 8 -11.56 -2.50 -12.12
CA ILE A 8 -10.70 -1.47 -11.55
C ILE A 8 -10.25 -0.52 -12.66
N LYS A 9 -10.19 0.78 -12.38
CA LYS A 9 -9.71 1.81 -13.32
C LYS A 9 -8.36 2.34 -12.85
N ILE A 10 -7.32 2.19 -13.68
CA ILE A 10 -5.96 2.71 -13.42
C ILE A 10 -5.50 3.50 -14.64
N ALA A 11 -5.05 4.75 -14.46
CA ALA A 11 -4.47 5.57 -15.53
C ALA A 11 -5.37 5.72 -16.79
N ASN A 12 -6.71 5.80 -16.61
CA ASN A 12 -7.73 5.76 -17.67
C ASN A 12 -7.90 4.42 -18.42
N ARG A 13 -7.37 3.32 -17.89
CA ARG A 13 -7.58 1.97 -18.42
C ARG A 13 -8.41 1.15 -17.43
N ILE A 14 -9.30 0.31 -17.95
CA ILE A 14 -10.15 -0.57 -17.13
C ILE A 14 -9.56 -1.98 -17.18
N TYR A 15 -9.37 -2.56 -16.00
CA TYR A 15 -8.86 -3.91 -15.81
C TYR A 15 -9.93 -4.75 -15.10
N PRO A 16 -10.47 -5.79 -15.75
CA PRO A 16 -11.30 -6.78 -15.08
C PRO A 16 -10.42 -7.69 -14.22
N LEU A 17 -10.78 -7.86 -12.95
CA LEU A 17 -10.07 -8.67 -11.96
C LEU A 17 -11.07 -9.58 -11.26
N THR A 18 -10.64 -10.79 -10.92
CA THR A 18 -11.39 -11.68 -10.03
C THR A 18 -10.65 -11.71 -8.70
N VAL A 19 -11.32 -11.33 -7.62
CA VAL A 19 -10.72 -11.13 -6.30
C VAL A 19 -11.60 -11.73 -5.21
N GLU A 20 -11.02 -12.06 -4.07
CA GLU A 20 -11.82 -12.47 -2.92
C GLU A 20 -12.57 -11.28 -2.31
N THR A 21 -13.78 -11.50 -1.78
CA THR A 21 -14.59 -10.45 -1.16
C THR A 21 -13.86 -9.68 -0.06
N ILE A 22 -12.97 -10.36 0.68
CA ILE A 22 -12.20 -9.74 1.76
C ILE A 22 -11.09 -8.80 1.26
N GLU A 23 -10.60 -9.00 0.03
CA GLU A 23 -9.51 -8.21 -0.55
C GLU A 23 -10.01 -7.04 -1.41
N GLU A 24 -11.27 -7.09 -1.83
CA GLU A 24 -11.90 -6.14 -2.76
C GLU A 24 -11.67 -4.68 -2.37
N GLU A 25 -11.93 -4.35 -1.10
CA GLU A 25 -11.78 -2.99 -0.57
C GLU A 25 -10.31 -2.54 -0.59
N GLY A 26 -9.39 -3.45 -0.24
CA GLY A 26 -7.96 -3.19 -0.27
C GLY A 26 -7.45 -2.91 -1.69
N ILE A 27 -7.92 -3.68 -2.66
CA ILE A 27 -7.56 -3.53 -4.07
C ILE A 27 -8.09 -2.21 -4.64
N ARG A 28 -9.32 -1.80 -4.29
CA ARG A 28 -9.85 -0.48 -4.68
C ARG A 28 -9.01 0.67 -4.12
N LYS A 29 -8.72 0.63 -2.81
CA LYS A 29 -7.89 1.65 -2.16
C LYS A 29 -6.50 1.74 -2.80
N ALA A 30 -5.90 0.60 -3.14
CA ALA A 30 -4.61 0.57 -3.83
C ALA A 30 -4.69 1.22 -5.22
N ALA A 31 -5.73 0.93 -6.00
CA ALA A 31 -5.93 1.53 -7.31
C ALA A 31 -6.11 3.06 -7.24
N ASP A 32 -6.89 3.55 -6.27
CA ASP A 32 -7.10 4.99 -6.05
C ASP A 32 -5.78 5.68 -5.66
N LYS A 33 -4.98 5.04 -4.80
CA LYS A 33 -3.66 5.54 -4.41
C LYS A 33 -2.71 5.64 -5.62
N ILE A 34 -2.68 4.62 -6.48
CA ILE A 34 -1.88 4.65 -7.72
C ILE A 34 -2.33 5.80 -8.62
N ASN A 35 -3.64 5.98 -8.82
CA ASN A 35 -4.17 7.07 -9.65
C ASN A 35 -3.79 8.45 -9.09
N ALA A 36 -3.84 8.63 -7.76
CA ALA A 36 -3.42 9.88 -7.13
C ALA A 36 -1.92 10.16 -7.35
N SER A 37 -1.06 9.14 -7.18
CA SER A 37 0.38 9.27 -7.45
C SER A 37 0.67 9.59 -8.92
N ILE A 38 -0.07 9.02 -9.87
CA ILE A 38 0.08 9.37 -11.30
C ILE A 38 -0.15 10.87 -11.52
N VAL A 39 -1.24 11.42 -10.97
CA VAL A 39 -1.56 12.85 -11.11
C VAL A 39 -0.49 13.74 -10.47
N GLU A 40 0.08 13.32 -9.36
CA GLU A 40 1.17 14.04 -8.70
C GLU A 40 2.44 14.06 -9.54
N TYR A 41 2.85 12.91 -10.08
CA TYR A 41 4.05 12.80 -10.91
C TYR A 41 3.86 13.44 -12.29
N GLU A 42 2.66 13.40 -12.89
CA GLU A 42 2.32 14.16 -14.11
C GLU A 42 2.60 15.66 -13.90
N LYS A 43 2.27 16.21 -12.72
CA LYS A 43 2.54 17.62 -12.38
C LYS A 43 4.02 17.90 -12.12
N LEU A 44 4.72 17.01 -11.40
CA LEU A 44 6.11 17.22 -10.97
C LEU A 44 7.10 17.11 -12.13
N TYR A 45 6.88 16.17 -13.05
CA TYR A 45 7.87 15.81 -14.07
C TYR A 45 7.48 16.25 -15.49
N ALA A 46 6.28 16.81 -15.68
CA ALA A 46 5.72 17.17 -17.00
C ALA A 46 5.77 16.02 -18.04
N VAL A 47 5.92 14.78 -17.56
CA VAL A 47 5.98 13.58 -18.39
C VAL A 47 4.56 13.27 -18.85
N HIS A 48 4.37 13.16 -20.16
CA HIS A 48 3.08 12.83 -20.76
C HIS A 48 2.88 11.32 -20.95
N ASP A 49 3.96 10.53 -20.92
CA ASP A 49 3.85 9.08 -21.05
C ASP A 49 3.44 8.43 -19.73
N LYS A 50 2.21 7.93 -19.70
CA LYS A 50 1.62 7.25 -18.55
C LYS A 50 2.35 5.95 -18.20
N GLN A 51 3.01 5.31 -19.16
CA GLN A 51 3.77 4.08 -18.90
C GLN A 51 5.06 4.38 -18.13
N ASP A 52 5.77 5.43 -18.52
CA ASP A 52 6.99 5.86 -17.83
C ASP A 52 6.68 6.34 -16.41
N LEU A 53 5.57 7.08 -16.25
CA LEU A 53 5.10 7.50 -14.93
C LEU A 53 4.74 6.31 -14.03
N LEU A 54 4.08 5.28 -14.59
CA LEU A 54 3.80 4.05 -13.85
C LEU A 54 5.09 3.32 -13.45
N ALA A 55 6.11 3.30 -14.32
CA ALA A 55 7.41 2.72 -14.00
C ALA A 55 8.14 3.48 -12.88
N MET A 56 8.08 4.82 -12.87
CA MET A 56 8.62 5.64 -11.78
C MET A 56 7.91 5.38 -10.44
N ILE A 57 6.58 5.29 -10.46
CA ILE A 57 5.78 5.00 -9.27
C ILE A 57 6.08 3.58 -8.76
N ALA A 58 6.21 2.60 -9.66
CA ALA A 58 6.59 1.23 -9.30
C ALA A 58 7.99 1.18 -8.65
N LEU A 59 8.95 1.94 -9.18
CA LEU A 59 10.29 2.06 -8.61
C LEU A 59 10.27 2.69 -7.21
N GLN A 60 9.48 3.76 -7.03
CA GLN A 60 9.33 4.40 -5.73
C GLN A 60 8.73 3.43 -4.70
N LEU A 61 7.62 2.78 -5.03
CA LEU A 61 6.96 1.79 -4.16
C LEU A 61 7.88 0.62 -3.81
N ALA A 62 8.66 0.12 -4.77
CA ALA A 62 9.63 -0.93 -4.53
C ALA A 62 10.74 -0.47 -3.56
N THR A 63 11.25 0.75 -3.75
CA THR A 63 12.24 1.36 -2.86
C THR A 63 11.69 1.54 -1.45
N ASP A 64 10.48 2.09 -1.31
CA ASP A 64 9.81 2.28 -0.03
C ASP A 64 9.59 0.93 0.68
N ASN A 65 9.17 -0.11 -0.05
CA ASN A 65 8.98 -1.45 0.51
C ASN A 65 10.29 -2.07 0.98
N LEU A 66 11.38 -1.90 0.21
CA LEU A 66 12.71 -2.35 0.61
C LEU A 66 13.20 -1.60 1.86
N GLU A 67 13.00 -0.29 1.92
CA GLU A 67 13.32 0.49 3.11
C GLU A 67 12.52 0.04 4.34
N LEU A 68 11.22 -0.21 4.19
CA LEU A 68 10.36 -0.70 5.27
C LEU A 68 10.80 -2.08 5.78
N LYS A 69 11.19 -2.98 4.87
CA LYS A 69 11.79 -4.27 5.21
C LYS A 69 13.11 -4.09 5.96
N ASN A 70 13.97 -3.18 5.50
CA ASN A 70 15.26 -2.90 6.13
C ASN A 70 15.11 -2.21 7.50
N LYS A 71 14.07 -1.40 7.70
CA LYS A 71 13.73 -0.74 8.98
C LYS A 71 13.10 -1.70 9.99
N GLY A 72 12.92 -2.98 9.66
CA GLY A 72 12.44 -4.01 10.59
C GLY A 72 10.97 -3.88 11.00
N ILE A 73 10.19 -2.98 10.39
CA ILE A 73 8.77 -2.74 10.73
C ILE A 73 7.88 -3.91 10.26
N VAL A 74 8.41 -4.80 9.43
CA VAL A 74 7.72 -6.06 9.05
C VAL A 74 7.91 -7.16 10.10
N ASN A 75 8.71 -6.92 11.15
CA ASN A 75 8.76 -7.81 12.31
C ASN A 75 7.85 -7.27 13.41
N ASP A 76 6.77 -8.00 13.63
CA ASP A 76 5.86 -8.01 14.79
C ASP A 76 6.58 -7.96 16.17
N ALA A 77 7.90 -8.16 16.20
CA ALA A 77 8.74 -8.18 17.39
C ALA A 77 8.69 -6.90 18.26
N GLY A 78 8.45 -5.73 17.66
CA GLY A 78 8.38 -4.48 18.42
C GLY A 78 7.02 -4.26 19.11
N VAL A 79 5.95 -4.85 18.61
CA VAL A 79 4.60 -4.65 19.15
C VAL A 79 4.41 -5.47 20.42
N GLU A 80 4.91 -6.71 20.43
CA GLU A 80 4.88 -7.58 21.62
C GLU A 80 5.70 -6.97 22.77
N GLU A 81 6.91 -6.47 22.51
CA GLU A 81 7.71 -5.77 23.52
C GLU A 81 7.03 -4.50 24.06
N ASN A 82 6.33 -3.75 23.20
CA ASN A 82 5.61 -2.56 23.63
C ASN A 82 4.36 -2.93 24.46
N LEU A 83 3.66 -4.02 24.14
CA LEU A 83 2.57 -4.53 24.98
C LEU A 83 3.08 -4.98 26.35
N ILE A 84 4.20 -5.70 26.41
CA ILE A 84 4.82 -6.15 27.66
C ILE A 84 5.21 -4.94 28.54
N LYS A 85 5.82 -3.91 27.96
CA LYS A 85 6.17 -2.68 28.69
C LYS A 85 4.94 -1.95 29.22
N ILE A 86 3.84 -1.93 28.47
CA ILE A 86 2.59 -1.33 28.92
C ILE A 86 2.00 -2.13 30.10
N ASP A 87 2.01 -3.46 30.03
CA ASP A 87 1.52 -4.35 31.09
C ASP A 87 2.34 -4.23 32.38
N GLU A 88 3.67 -4.11 32.26
CA GLU A 88 4.58 -3.84 33.38
C GLU A 88 4.30 -2.48 34.03
N LEU A 89 4.07 -1.43 33.24
CA LEU A 89 3.77 -0.09 33.76
C LEU A 89 2.43 -0.03 34.49
N ILE A 90 1.43 -0.76 34.00
CA ILE A 90 0.12 -0.88 34.67
C ILE A 90 0.26 -1.65 35.98
N SER A 91 1.05 -2.73 35.97
CA SER A 91 1.31 -3.56 37.16
C SER A 91 2.11 -2.83 38.24
N GLN A 92 2.92 -1.84 37.89
CA GLN A 92 3.67 -1.00 38.85
C GLN A 92 2.82 0.12 39.49
N GLN A 93 1.63 0.41 38.96
CA GLN A 93 0.72 1.43 39.49
C GLN A 93 -0.45 0.84 40.32
N LEU A 94 -0.45 -0.47 40.54
CA LEU A 94 -1.32 -1.19 41.48
C LEU A 94 -0.51 -1.59 42.73
#